data_AF-A0A9E2W8L8-F1
#
_entry.id   AF-A0A9E2W8L8-F1
#
_cell.length_a   1.000
_cell.length_b   1.000
_cell.length_c   1.000
_cell.angle_alpha   90.00
_cell.angle_beta   90.00
_cell.angle_gamma   90.00
#
_symmetry.space_group_name_H-M   'P 1'
#
loop_
_entity.id
_entity.type
_entity.pdbx_description
1 polymer ?
#
loop_
_entity_poly.entity_id
_entity_poly.type
_entity_poly.pdbx_seq_one_letter_code
_entity_poly.pdbx_strand_id
1 'polypeptide(L)'
;MARIPIYILLFFGHIAFGQNKYPTKSQLLKSLTQKTKIKNKINESTTWYTIGDDSTYWNADTLLFYNNENYRNGKLICNFIDWNFYKKGAFYVQRIQLCKEPTTATAIKDDDFFTYEVLDGKPLILRIFYKESLVAKFEVSALAKKPLDNRDKETTDVLTLLRVR
;
A
#
# COMPACT_ATOMS: atom_id res chain seq x y z
N MET A 1 -20.19 -37.49 54.47
CA MET A 1 -19.43 -37.80 53.24
C MET A 1 -19.85 -36.86 52.14
N ALA A 2 -19.17 -35.72 52.01
CA ALA A 2 -19.48 -34.71 51.00
C ALA A 2 -18.76 -35.07 49.68
N ARG A 3 -19.52 -35.27 48.61
CA ARG A 3 -18.99 -35.46 47.25
C ARG A 3 -18.97 -34.10 46.56
N ILE A 4 -17.79 -33.54 46.34
CA ILE A 4 -17.57 -32.39 45.47
C ILE A 4 -17.32 -32.95 44.06
N PRO A 5 -18.20 -32.71 43.06
CA PRO A 5 -17.81 -32.96 41.68
C PRO A 5 -17.06 -31.73 41.16
N ILE A 6 -15.83 -32.00 40.73
CA ILE A 6 -14.93 -31.08 40.04
C ILE A 6 -15.58 -30.67 38.71
N TYR A 7 -15.94 -29.40 38.57
CA TYR A 7 -16.26 -28.81 37.27
C TYR A 7 -14.94 -28.53 36.53
N ILE A 8 -14.48 -29.47 35.69
CA ILE A 8 -13.45 -29.20 34.68
C ILE A 8 -14.10 -28.28 33.64
N LEU A 9 -13.95 -26.97 33.85
CA LEU A 9 -14.29 -25.98 32.83
C LEU A 9 -13.22 -26.07 31.74
N LEU A 10 -13.58 -26.72 30.63
CA LEU A 10 -12.81 -26.75 29.39
C LEU A 10 -12.61 -25.32 28.90
N PHE A 11 -11.50 -24.69 29.29
CA PHE A 11 -10.92 -23.57 28.58
C PHE A 11 -10.42 -24.09 27.22
N PHE A 12 -11.34 -24.28 26.27
CA PHE A 12 -10.97 -24.22 24.86
C PHE A 12 -10.57 -22.78 24.58
N GLY A 13 -9.28 -22.52 24.77
CA GLY A 13 -8.64 -21.30 24.34
C GLY A 13 -8.90 -21.14 22.84
N HIS A 14 -9.82 -20.23 22.50
CA HIS A 14 -9.87 -19.65 21.17
C HIS A 14 -8.61 -18.78 21.02
N ILE A 15 -7.49 -19.44 20.74
CA ILE A 15 -6.33 -18.76 20.16
C ILE A 15 -6.73 -18.49 18.72
N ALA A 16 -7.50 -17.42 18.51
CA ALA A 16 -7.68 -16.83 17.20
C ALA A 16 -6.31 -16.28 16.79
N PHE A 17 -5.48 -17.14 16.20
CA PHE A 17 -4.29 -16.71 15.50
C PHE A 17 -4.74 -15.81 14.36
N GLY A 18 -4.68 -14.49 14.59
CA GLY A 18 -4.62 -13.51 13.52
C GLY A 18 -3.35 -13.76 12.73
N GLN A 19 -3.41 -14.70 11.78
CA GLN A 19 -2.31 -14.94 10.86
C GLN A 19 -2.17 -13.67 10.02
N ASN A 20 -1.15 -12.86 10.32
CA ASN A 20 -0.64 -11.85 9.38
C ASN A 20 -0.15 -12.61 8.14
N LYS A 21 -1.08 -12.93 7.26
CA LYS A 21 -0.80 -13.68 6.04
C LYS A 21 -0.25 -12.69 5.02
N TYR A 22 1.03 -12.83 4.69
CA TYR A 22 1.62 -12.11 3.57
C TYR A 22 0.75 -12.27 2.31
N PRO A 23 0.57 -11.20 1.51
CA PRO A 23 -0.21 -11.30 0.29
C PRO A 23 0.45 -12.29 -0.68
N THR A 24 -0.38 -12.96 -1.47
CA THR A 24 0.13 -13.75 -2.60
C THR A 24 0.53 -12.83 -3.75
N LYS A 25 1.44 -13.29 -4.62
CA LYS A 25 1.87 -12.54 -5.81
C LYS A 25 0.70 -12.15 -6.71
N SER A 26 -0.27 -13.04 -6.88
CA SER A 26 -1.51 -12.76 -7.63
C SER A 26 -2.33 -11.66 -6.98
N GLN A 27 -2.52 -11.68 -5.65
CA GLN A 27 -3.22 -10.62 -4.93
C GLN A 27 -2.53 -9.27 -5.07
N LEU A 28 -1.21 -9.23 -4.91
CA LEU A 28 -0.43 -8.00 -5.07
C LEU A 28 -0.53 -7.47 -6.50
N LEU A 29 -0.23 -8.29 -7.51
CA LEU A 29 -0.26 -7.86 -8.91
C LEU A 29 -1.65 -7.37 -9.32
N LYS A 30 -2.72 -8.08 -8.91
CA LYS A 30 -4.08 -7.63 -9.14
C LYS A 30 -4.33 -6.26 -8.52
N SER A 31 -3.90 -6.05 -7.27
CA SER A 31 -4.09 -4.79 -6.56
C SER A 31 -3.28 -3.63 -7.16
N LEU A 32 -2.10 -3.91 -7.73
CA LEU A 32 -1.30 -2.90 -8.42
C LEU A 32 -1.85 -2.53 -9.80
N THR A 33 -2.57 -3.40 -10.50
CA THR A 33 -3.02 -3.14 -11.89
C THR A 33 -4.54 -3.10 -12.05
N GLN A 34 -5.31 -3.05 -10.97
CA GLN A 34 -6.76 -3.03 -11.03
C GLN A 34 -7.27 -1.68 -11.53
N LYS A 35 -7.97 -1.68 -12.66
CA LYS A 35 -8.62 -0.48 -13.22
C LYS A 35 -9.42 0.23 -12.14
N THR A 36 -9.10 1.49 -11.88
CA THR A 36 -9.82 2.31 -10.89
C THR A 36 -10.99 3.01 -11.56
N LYS A 37 -12.18 2.95 -10.96
CA LYS A 37 -13.34 3.73 -11.40
C LYS A 37 -13.39 5.01 -10.58
N ILE A 38 -13.21 6.15 -11.24
CA ILE A 38 -13.41 7.47 -10.61
C ILE A 38 -14.57 8.15 -11.33
N LYS A 39 -15.64 8.47 -10.58
CA LYS A 39 -16.78 9.29 -11.04
C LYS A 39 -17.25 8.98 -12.48
N ASN A 40 -17.52 7.70 -12.75
CA ASN A 40 -18.02 7.16 -14.04
C ASN A 40 -17.01 7.08 -15.20
N LYS A 41 -15.72 7.36 -14.99
CA LYS A 41 -14.64 7.01 -15.94
C LYS A 41 -13.85 5.81 -15.42
N ILE A 42 -13.62 4.84 -16.30
CA ILE A 42 -12.71 3.73 -16.03
C ILE A 42 -11.31 4.25 -16.36
N ASN A 43 -10.51 4.53 -15.34
CA ASN A 43 -9.08 4.75 -15.54
C ASN A 43 -8.40 3.39 -15.65
N GLU A 44 -7.62 3.22 -16.71
CA GLU A 44 -6.83 2.01 -16.92
C GLU A 44 -5.60 1.93 -16.01
N SER A 45 -5.39 2.96 -15.19
CA SER A 45 -4.34 3.00 -14.18
C SER A 45 -4.86 2.75 -12.77
N THR A 46 -3.96 2.27 -11.91
CA THR A 46 -4.16 2.24 -10.46
C THR A 46 -3.17 3.17 -9.80
N THR A 47 -3.63 4.09 -8.97
CA THR A 47 -2.73 4.99 -8.24
C THR A 47 -2.69 4.65 -6.76
N TRP A 48 -1.47 4.59 -6.24
CA TRP A 48 -1.17 4.41 -4.82
C TRP A 48 -0.48 5.64 -4.27
N TYR A 49 -0.89 6.06 -3.09
CA TYR A 49 -0.47 7.32 -2.47
C TYR A 49 0.34 7.04 -1.23
N THR A 50 1.48 7.68 -1.07
CA THR A 50 2.22 7.69 0.19
C THR A 50 2.62 9.11 0.55
N ILE A 51 2.89 9.32 1.84
CA ILE A 51 3.30 10.63 2.35
C ILE A 51 4.68 10.96 1.82
N GLY A 52 4.84 12.16 1.28
CA GLY A 52 6.02 12.59 0.55
C GLY A 52 6.88 13.63 1.24
N ASP A 53 6.68 13.92 2.54
CA ASP A 53 7.52 14.89 3.25
C ASP A 53 9.01 14.53 3.08
N ASP A 54 9.85 15.54 2.86
CA ASP A 54 11.12 15.47 2.12
C ASP A 54 12.12 14.40 2.60
N SER A 55 11.99 13.91 3.84
CA SER A 55 12.82 12.82 4.37
C SER A 55 12.08 11.49 4.55
N THR A 56 10.76 11.52 4.74
CA THR A 56 9.97 10.35 5.14
C THR A 56 9.93 9.31 4.02
N TYR A 57 9.68 9.73 2.78
CA TYR A 57 9.61 8.78 1.67
C TYR A 57 10.95 8.11 1.37
N TRP A 58 12.05 8.88 1.38
CA TRP A 58 13.37 8.39 0.99
C TRP A 58 14.06 7.59 2.10
N ASN A 59 13.88 8.01 3.36
CA ASN A 59 14.62 7.45 4.49
C ASN A 59 13.83 6.47 5.34
N ALA A 60 12.50 6.38 5.19
CA ALA A 60 11.73 5.44 5.99
C ALA A 60 12.04 3.98 5.61
N ASP A 61 12.18 3.16 6.64
CA ASP A 61 12.29 1.71 6.50
C ASP A 61 10.94 1.07 6.16
N THR A 62 9.83 1.76 6.47
CA THR A 62 8.47 1.30 6.15
C THR A 62 7.73 2.38 5.37
N LEU A 63 7.17 2.01 4.22
CA LEU A 63 6.28 2.85 3.44
C LEU A 63 4.86 2.30 3.48
N LEU A 64 3.90 3.19 3.71
CA LEU A 64 2.47 2.90 3.64
C LEU A 64 1.90 3.57 2.40
N PHE A 65 1.33 2.75 1.54
CA PHE A 65 0.67 3.18 0.32
C PHE A 65 -0.83 2.96 0.43
N TYR A 66 -1.61 3.95 0.02
CA TYR A 66 -3.07 3.96 0.11
C TYR A 66 -3.67 4.06 -1.29
N ASN A 67 -4.71 3.27 -1.58
CA ASN A 67 -5.39 3.27 -2.89
C ASN A 67 -6.77 3.94 -2.79
N ASN A 68 -6.81 5.16 -2.27
CA ASN A 68 -8.04 5.96 -2.21
C ASN A 68 -7.70 7.45 -2.20
N GLU A 69 -8.21 8.21 -3.17
CA GLU A 69 -7.96 9.66 -3.28
C GLU A 69 -8.47 10.44 -2.07
N ASN A 70 -9.55 9.98 -1.44
CA ASN A 70 -10.10 10.63 -0.26
C ASN A 70 -9.15 10.57 0.94
N TYR A 71 -8.16 9.67 0.94
CA TYR A 71 -7.10 9.66 1.96
C TYR A 71 -6.30 10.96 1.94
N ARG A 72 -6.00 11.48 0.74
CA ARG A 72 -5.23 12.71 0.53
C ARG A 72 -5.99 13.95 1.00
N ASN A 73 -7.29 14.00 0.74
CA ASN A 73 -8.15 15.13 1.10
C ASN A 73 -8.50 15.19 2.60
N GLY A 74 -8.35 14.08 3.33
CA GLY A 74 -8.73 13.98 4.74
C GLY A 74 -7.62 14.32 5.74
N LYS A 75 -6.38 14.50 5.29
CA LYS A 75 -5.22 14.73 6.17
C LYS A 75 -4.68 16.15 5.98
N LEU A 76 -4.19 16.75 7.07
CA LEU A 76 -3.41 17.99 7.06
C LEU A 76 -1.98 17.75 6.54
N ILE A 77 -1.86 17.01 5.43
CA ILE A 77 -0.58 16.65 4.80
C ILE A 77 -0.59 17.26 3.42
N CYS A 78 0.51 17.92 3.06
CA CYS A 78 0.60 18.67 1.81
C CYS A 78 1.35 17.90 0.72
N ASN A 79 2.39 17.16 1.11
CA ASN A 79 3.28 16.45 0.20
C ASN A 79 2.87 14.98 0.05
N PHE A 80 2.64 14.56 -1.20
CA PHE A 80 2.39 13.16 -1.53
C PHE A 80 3.28 12.69 -2.67
N ILE A 81 3.58 11.39 -2.62
CA ILE A 81 4.18 10.64 -3.73
C ILE A 81 3.14 9.66 -4.23
N ASP A 82 2.86 9.76 -5.53
CA ASP A 82 1.93 8.90 -6.25
C ASP A 82 2.72 7.87 -7.04
N TRP A 83 2.33 6.60 -6.91
CA TRP A 83 2.73 5.54 -7.82
C TRP A 83 1.55 5.18 -8.70
N ASN A 84 1.63 5.52 -9.99
CA ASN A 84 0.58 5.23 -10.94
C ASN A 84 0.98 4.06 -11.85
N PHE A 85 0.36 2.92 -11.62
CA PHE A 85 0.54 1.69 -12.39
C PHE A 85 -0.38 1.74 -13.61
N TYR A 86 0.12 2.29 -14.70
CA TYR A 86 -0.62 2.47 -15.95
C TYR A 86 -0.58 1.23 -16.87
N LYS A 87 0.34 0.29 -16.62
CA LYS A 87 0.39 -1.02 -17.31
C LYS A 87 1.07 -2.07 -16.43
N LYS A 88 0.89 -3.35 -16.76
CA LYS A 88 1.55 -4.45 -16.06
C LYS A 88 3.07 -4.28 -16.12
N GLY A 89 3.73 -4.36 -14.96
CA GLY A 89 5.20 -4.29 -14.86
C GLY A 89 5.79 -2.89 -14.99
N ALA A 90 4.99 -1.84 -15.10
CA ALA A 90 5.49 -0.47 -15.13
C ALA A 90 4.58 0.51 -14.38
N PHE A 91 5.19 1.56 -13.88
CA PHE A 91 4.50 2.67 -13.23
C PHE A 91 5.30 3.95 -13.42
N TYR A 92 4.67 5.10 -13.18
CA TYR A 92 5.41 6.34 -12.99
C TYR A 92 5.21 6.88 -11.58
N VAL A 93 6.17 7.69 -11.15
CA VAL A 93 6.11 8.39 -9.88
C VAL A 93 5.74 9.86 -10.13
N GLN A 94 4.89 10.43 -9.29
CA GLN A 94 4.57 11.85 -9.36
C GLN A 94 4.58 12.45 -7.95
N ARG A 95 5.07 13.68 -7.82
CA ARG A 95 4.97 14.43 -6.56
C ARG A 95 3.80 15.39 -6.62
N ILE A 96 3.01 15.44 -5.56
CA ILE A 96 1.83 16.29 -5.47
C ILE A 96 1.92 17.17 -4.23
N GLN A 97 1.53 18.43 -4.41
CA GLN A 97 1.49 19.47 -3.40
C GLN A 97 0.07 20.04 -3.30
N LEU A 98 -0.70 19.54 -2.34
CA LEU A 98 -2.11 19.87 -2.14
C LEU A 98 -2.33 21.26 -1.55
N CYS A 99 -1.38 21.74 -0.73
CA CYS A 99 -1.51 23.00 0.01
C CYS A 99 -1.07 24.23 -0.79
N LYS A 100 -0.49 24.04 -1.99
CA LYS A 100 -0.31 25.14 -2.92
C LYS A 100 -1.64 25.45 -3.61
N GLU A 101 -1.90 26.72 -3.88
CA GLU A 101 -3.06 27.18 -4.63
C GLU A 101 -2.62 27.78 -5.98
N PRO A 102 -2.97 27.18 -7.13
CA PRO A 102 -3.71 25.91 -7.25
C PRO A 102 -2.86 24.72 -6.81
N THR A 103 -3.52 23.60 -6.47
CA THR A 103 -2.83 22.33 -6.20
C THR A 103 -1.87 22.02 -7.35
N THR A 104 -0.63 21.70 -7.01
CA THR A 104 0.42 21.46 -8.00
C THR A 104 0.80 19.99 -8.02
N ALA A 105 1.08 19.48 -9.22
CA ALA A 105 1.68 18.17 -9.42
C ALA A 105 2.92 18.36 -10.29
N THR A 106 3.99 17.61 -10.01
CA THR A 106 5.17 17.65 -10.88
C THR A 106 4.80 17.11 -12.26
N ALA A 107 5.25 17.80 -13.30
CA ALA A 107 5.15 17.28 -14.66
C ALA A 107 5.96 15.98 -14.75
N ILE A 108 5.33 14.93 -15.29
CA ILE A 108 5.95 13.62 -15.46
C ILE A 108 7.03 13.73 -16.53
N LYS A 109 8.23 13.26 -16.21
CA LYS A 109 9.39 13.24 -17.09
C LYS A 109 9.90 11.81 -17.27
N ASP A 110 10.86 11.60 -18.16
CA ASP A 110 11.42 10.28 -18.46
C ASP A 110 12.07 9.61 -17.23
N ASP A 111 12.60 10.39 -16.28
CA ASP A 111 13.19 9.92 -15.03
C ASP A 111 12.15 9.48 -13.98
N ASP A 112 10.87 9.76 -14.22
CA ASP A 112 9.78 9.36 -13.35
C ASP A 112 9.20 7.98 -13.71
N PHE A 113 9.64 7.36 -14.82
CA PHE A 113 9.15 6.05 -15.26
C PHE A 113 10.00 4.89 -14.74
N PHE A 114 9.33 3.91 -14.14
CA PHE A 114 9.94 2.74 -13.54
C PHE A 114 9.29 1.45 -14.04
N THR A 115 10.07 0.37 -13.97
CA THR A 115 9.56 -0.99 -14.11
C THR A 115 9.66 -1.74 -12.79
N TYR A 116 8.87 -2.78 -12.62
CA TYR A 116 8.88 -3.57 -11.39
C TYR A 116 8.75 -5.08 -11.64
N GLU A 117 9.32 -5.84 -10.72
CA GLU A 117 9.20 -7.29 -10.66
C GLU A 117 8.75 -7.72 -9.26
N VAL A 118 7.91 -8.74 -9.18
CA VAL A 118 7.52 -9.38 -7.91
C VAL A 118 8.10 -10.78 -7.89
N LEU A 119 9.03 -11.02 -6.96
CA LEU A 119 9.59 -12.34 -6.72
C LEU A 119 8.77 -13.07 -5.66
N ASP A 120 8.56 -14.37 -5.89
CA ASP A 120 7.90 -15.24 -4.94
C ASP A 120 8.80 -15.48 -3.71
N GLY A 121 8.16 -15.47 -2.53
CA GLY A 121 8.83 -15.53 -1.23
C GLY A 121 7.82 -15.38 -0.09
N LYS A 122 8.29 -15.52 1.16
CA LYS A 122 7.52 -15.19 2.37
C LYS A 122 8.41 -14.38 3.32
N PRO A 123 8.42 -13.03 3.22
CA PRO A 123 7.55 -12.19 2.39
C PRO A 123 7.89 -12.18 0.89
N LEU A 124 6.95 -11.70 0.06
CA LEU A 124 7.24 -11.39 -1.35
C LEU A 124 8.25 -10.25 -1.45
N ILE A 125 9.04 -10.23 -2.52
CA ILE A 125 9.97 -9.14 -2.80
C ILE A 125 9.50 -8.35 -4.02
N LEU A 126 9.28 -7.05 -3.83
CA LEU A 126 9.05 -6.08 -4.91
C LEU A 126 10.39 -5.42 -5.27
N ARG A 127 10.83 -5.59 -6.51
CA ARG A 127 12.01 -4.92 -7.07
C ARG A 127 11.57 -3.82 -8.02
N ILE A 128 12.25 -2.67 -7.95
CA ILE A 128 11.98 -1.51 -8.78
C ILE A 128 13.23 -1.17 -9.57
N PHE A 129 13.04 -0.95 -10.86
CA PHE A 129 14.11 -0.70 -11.80
C PHE A 129 13.89 0.62 -12.53
N TYR A 130 14.97 1.38 -12.68
CA TYR A 130 15.05 2.54 -13.56
C TYR A 130 16.07 2.24 -14.65
N LYS A 131 15.66 2.31 -15.92
CA LYS A 131 16.51 1.96 -17.08
C LYS A 131 17.28 0.65 -16.84
N GLU A 132 16.54 -0.40 -16.48
CA GLU A 132 17.04 -1.76 -16.19
C GLU A 132 17.95 -1.89 -14.95
N SER A 133 18.33 -0.79 -14.31
CA SER A 133 19.11 -0.80 -13.08
C SER A 133 18.20 -0.93 -11.86
N LEU A 134 18.51 -1.87 -10.96
CA LEU A 134 17.79 -2.03 -9.70
C LEU A 134 18.03 -0.82 -8.81
N VAL A 135 16.98 -0.05 -8.53
CA VAL A 135 17.06 1.19 -7.71
C VAL A 135 16.42 1.04 -6.34
N ALA A 136 15.50 0.09 -6.17
CA ALA A 136 14.92 -0.18 -4.86
C ALA A 136 14.43 -1.63 -4.76
N LYS A 137 14.43 -2.12 -3.52
CA LYS A 137 13.91 -3.44 -3.15
C LYS A 137 13.07 -3.30 -1.90
N PHE A 138 11.90 -3.94 -1.89
CA PHE A 138 10.98 -3.94 -0.77
C PHE A 138 10.49 -5.35 -0.45
N GLU A 139 10.35 -5.65 0.84
CA GLU A 139 9.51 -6.76 1.29
C GLU A 139 8.06 -6.28 1.36
N VAL A 140 7.16 -7.09 0.82
CA VAL A 140 5.72 -6.81 0.86
C VAL A 140 5.15 -7.41 2.13
N SER A 141 5.12 -6.59 3.18
CA SER A 141 4.73 -7.02 4.53
C SER A 141 3.21 -7.25 4.64
N ALA A 142 2.40 -6.37 4.05
CA ALA A 142 0.95 -6.47 4.13
C ALA A 142 0.24 -5.84 2.93
N LEU A 143 -0.94 -6.38 2.62
CA LEU A 143 -1.94 -5.76 1.76
C LEU A 143 -3.30 -5.96 2.42
N ALA A 144 -3.86 -4.90 2.99
CA ALA A 144 -5.05 -4.99 3.84
C ALA A 144 -6.05 -3.88 3.52
N LYS A 145 -7.34 -4.19 3.65
CA LYS A 145 -8.39 -3.17 3.67
C LYS A 145 -8.45 -2.53 5.04
N LYS A 146 -8.37 -1.20 5.11
CA LYS A 146 -8.52 -0.43 6.34
C LYS A 146 -9.64 0.61 6.18
N PRO A 147 -10.32 1.00 7.27
CA PRO A 147 -11.22 2.15 7.27
C PRO A 147 -10.49 3.41 6.81
N LEU A 148 -11.18 4.23 6.05
CA LEU A 148 -10.68 5.51 5.58
C LEU A 148 -10.93 6.56 6.67
N ASP A 149 -9.98 6.69 7.60
CA ASP A 149 -10.06 7.62 8.74
C ASP A 149 -11.28 7.35 9.66
N ASN A 150 -11.81 8.36 10.35
CA ASN A 150 -13.00 8.26 11.22
C ASN A 150 -14.33 7.98 10.47
N ARG A 151 -14.28 7.63 9.16
CA ARG A 151 -15.45 7.30 8.35
C ARG A 151 -15.53 5.79 8.17
N ASP A 152 -16.16 5.11 9.12
CA ASP A 152 -16.27 3.63 9.17
C ASP A 152 -16.92 2.99 7.94
N LYS A 153 -17.64 3.78 7.12
CA LYS A 153 -18.32 3.29 5.90
C LYS A 153 -17.44 3.31 4.65
N GLU A 154 -16.33 4.05 4.66
CA GLU A 154 -15.38 4.10 3.54
C GLU A 154 -14.14 3.26 3.89
N THR A 155 -13.64 2.48 2.93
CA THR A 155 -12.41 1.69 3.12
C THR A 155 -11.39 2.04 2.04
N THR A 156 -10.12 1.77 2.35
CA THR A 156 -8.99 1.88 1.43
C THR A 156 -8.13 0.63 1.53
N ASP A 157 -7.62 0.16 0.39
CA ASP A 157 -6.52 -0.79 0.42
C ASP A 157 -5.27 -0.06 0.90
N VAL A 158 -4.49 -0.75 1.75
CA VAL A 158 -3.23 -0.27 2.31
C VAL A 158 -2.16 -1.31 2.03
N LEU A 159 -1.14 -0.91 1.28
CA LEU A 159 0.05 -1.68 0.96
C LEU A 159 1.19 -1.24 1.87
N THR A 160 1.75 -2.18 2.63
CA THR A 160 2.90 -1.94 3.52
C THR A 160 4.14 -2.53 2.89
N LEU A 161 5.13 -1.67 2.61
CA LEU A 161 6.42 -2.04 2.02
C LEU A 161 7.54 -1.78 3.03
N LEU A 162 8.38 -2.78 3.29
CA LEU A 162 9.58 -2.63 4.09
C LEU A 162 10.79 -2.52 3.17
N ARG A 163 11.59 -1.47 3.31
CA ARG A 163 12.76 -1.23 2.47
C ARG A 163 13.87 -2.22 2.82
N VAL A 164 14.44 -2.86 1.80
CA VAL A 164 15.62 -3.73 1.95
C VAL A 164 16.83 -2.94 1.49
N ARG A 165 17.77 -2.71 2.40
CA ARG A 165 19.04 -2.02 2.13
C ARG A 165 20.11 -3.01 1.67
#